data_AF-A0A3B8ZGG1-F1
#
_entry.id   AF-A0A3B8ZGG1-F1
#
_cell.length_a   1.000
_cell.length_b   1.000
_cell.length_c   1.000
_cell.angle_alpha   90.00
_cell.angle_beta   90.00
_cell.angle_gamma   90.00
#
_symmetry.space_group_name_H-M   'P 1'
#
loop_
_entity.id
_entity.type
_entity.pdbx_description
1 polymer ?
#
loop_
_entity_poly.entity_id
_entity_poly.type
_entity_poly.pdbx_seq_one_letter_code
_entity_poly.pdbx_strand_id
1 'polypeptide(L)'
;MKLNLLRSKVAFGWILILSNVLSVQLRAESHVFTIDSASSTVTLSGFANVIGFGSFSFNTQSVGSLTTSYSGTVTVDLDDFNAPTAIQFLSSNMVAAVNGQWTPANGASTGAVPAPSPAQDGNYGISTSFGVAKLRGVVFDVSSPSSTAVTAGSFISTNQQWKHTAGIMDLFTPLGPTGNTQPLTAIAGVPHTSVAGNGSVSVVGSTATLTIPVSVTIGWGIPGGAPPVLGDFVYNGTIVATATVAAPAPILIRSRPYHNSFAGPDKVDTGVSLIERNNAVQQAQLENIISSTQGINGVVLDFDNLADLNDIDLQFNWSPQNVFTQPINEWESVAATATTSLLPDAGHDGGDRVLITWANGSIVDRYLCIRVIHNDFTIAELYLGHLRGEMTGASGDKFTILVGDILAVRSDLTMAKPASGRTDVDKSGTVLVQDILDTRSNLAKELTQISVPALP
;
A
#
# COMPACT_ATOMS: atom_id res chain seq x y z
N MET A 1 -63.23 47.15 10.62
CA MET A 1 -62.07 47.92 11.14
C MET A 1 -60.82 47.08 10.86
N LYS A 2 -59.91 47.62 10.04
CA LYS A 2 -58.68 46.96 9.56
C LYS A 2 -57.71 46.72 10.72
N LEU A 3 -57.03 45.58 10.75
CA LEU A 3 -55.60 45.53 11.08
C LEU A 3 -54.93 44.29 10.44
N ASN A 4 -54.05 44.55 9.48
CA ASN A 4 -53.03 43.64 8.98
C ASN A 4 -51.87 43.59 9.99
N LEU A 5 -51.24 42.43 10.19
CA LEU A 5 -49.79 42.29 10.41
C LEU A 5 -49.43 40.79 10.25
N LEU A 6 -48.93 40.41 9.07
CA LEU A 6 -47.52 40.10 8.76
C LEU A 6 -47.02 38.69 9.14
N ARG A 7 -46.51 38.07 8.08
CA ARG A 7 -45.82 36.78 7.93
C ARG A 7 -44.66 36.58 8.90
N SER A 8 -44.52 35.36 9.40
CA SER A 8 -43.22 34.69 9.56
C SER A 8 -43.43 33.18 9.61
N LYS A 9 -43.40 32.54 8.43
CA LYS A 9 -43.15 31.10 8.31
C LYS A 9 -41.64 30.97 8.10
N VAL A 10 -40.89 30.81 9.19
CA VAL A 10 -39.50 30.38 9.11
C VAL A 10 -39.52 28.86 8.96
N ALA A 11 -38.92 28.41 7.87
CA ALA A 11 -38.71 27.03 7.53
C ALA A 11 -37.88 26.33 8.63
N PHE A 12 -38.48 25.35 9.31
CA PHE A 12 -37.76 24.26 9.94
C PHE A 12 -37.47 23.22 8.86
N GLY A 13 -36.50 23.56 8.01
CA GLY A 13 -35.97 22.68 6.97
C GLY A 13 -34.49 22.53 7.19
N TRP A 14 -34.05 21.27 7.30
CA TRP A 14 -32.69 20.81 7.01
C TRP A 14 -31.59 21.25 7.99
N ILE A 15 -31.29 20.37 8.94
CA ILE A 15 -29.93 19.90 9.31
C ILE A 15 -30.14 18.52 9.94
N LEU A 16 -30.34 17.53 9.07
CA LEU A 16 -29.95 16.15 9.36
C LEU A 16 -28.72 15.95 8.47
N ILE A 17 -27.58 16.48 8.91
CA ILE A 17 -26.31 16.17 8.25
C ILE A 17 -26.14 14.67 8.44
N LEU A 18 -26.08 13.97 7.31
CA LEU A 18 -25.76 12.57 7.20
C LEU A 18 -24.49 12.29 8.01
N SER A 19 -24.65 11.81 9.25
CA SER A 19 -23.65 10.99 9.90
C SER A 19 -23.77 9.57 9.33
N ASN A 20 -23.58 9.43 8.01
CA ASN A 20 -23.01 8.20 7.47
C ASN A 20 -21.54 8.25 7.86
N VAL A 21 -21.29 8.06 9.16
CA VAL A 21 -20.01 7.59 9.63
C VAL A 21 -19.86 6.28 8.89
N LEU A 22 -19.08 6.27 7.81
CA LEU A 22 -18.41 5.06 7.38
C LEU A 22 -17.80 4.52 8.66
N SER A 23 -18.44 3.52 9.25
CA SER A 23 -17.79 2.61 10.17
C SER A 23 -16.74 1.94 9.32
N VAL A 24 -15.60 2.61 9.18
CA VAL A 24 -14.35 2.02 8.74
C VAL A 24 -14.16 0.91 9.75
N GLN A 25 -14.53 -0.31 9.36
CA GLN A 25 -14.08 -1.49 10.07
C GLN A 25 -12.57 -1.39 9.98
N LEU A 26 -11.94 -0.92 11.07
CA LEU A 26 -10.52 -1.09 11.32
C LEU A 26 -10.32 -2.60 11.30
N ARG A 27 -10.00 -3.13 10.11
CA ARG A 27 -9.62 -4.53 9.96
C ARG A 27 -8.22 -4.60 10.55
N ALA A 28 -8.12 -5.26 11.70
CA ALA A 28 -6.84 -5.70 12.23
C ALA A 28 -6.15 -6.54 11.14
N GLU A 29 -5.01 -6.06 10.64
CA GLU A 29 -4.19 -6.76 9.66
C GLU A 29 -2.86 -7.14 10.33
N SER A 30 -2.58 -8.44 10.32
CA SER A 30 -1.35 -8.99 10.91
C SER A 30 -0.22 -8.90 9.89
N HIS A 31 0.85 -8.21 10.25
CA HIS A 31 2.05 -8.04 9.43
C HIS A 31 3.26 -8.70 10.09
N VAL A 32 4.11 -9.30 9.25
CA VAL A 32 5.35 -9.95 9.69
C VAL A 32 6.54 -9.10 9.26
N PHE A 33 7.27 -8.59 10.23
CA PHE A 33 8.53 -7.88 10.03
C PHE A 33 9.70 -8.85 10.20
N THR A 34 10.73 -8.72 9.37
CA THR A 34 12.00 -9.45 9.47
C THR A 34 13.05 -8.59 10.15
N ILE A 35 13.73 -9.12 11.17
CA ILE A 35 14.73 -8.36 11.92
C ILE A 35 15.95 -8.07 11.03
N ASP A 36 16.31 -6.79 10.95
CA ASP A 36 17.56 -6.34 10.35
C ASP A 36 18.68 -6.46 11.38
N SER A 37 19.46 -7.53 11.24
CA SER A 37 20.59 -7.83 12.13
C SER A 37 21.70 -6.78 12.12
N ALA A 38 21.86 -6.01 11.03
CA ALA A 38 22.91 -5.01 10.91
C ALA A 38 22.54 -3.70 11.63
N SER A 39 21.24 -3.40 11.69
CA SER A 39 20.70 -2.19 12.33
C SER A 39 20.25 -2.42 13.79
N SER A 40 20.10 -3.69 14.20
CA SER A 40 19.70 -4.05 15.56
C SER A 40 20.89 -4.07 16.52
N THR A 41 20.75 -3.39 17.66
CA THR A 41 21.79 -3.31 18.69
C THR A 41 21.16 -3.52 20.05
N VAL A 42 21.33 -4.68 20.67
CA VAL A 42 20.91 -4.90 22.07
C VAL A 42 22.11 -5.40 22.85
N THR A 43 22.36 -4.74 23.97
CA THR A 43 23.44 -5.04 24.90
C THR A 43 22.89 -5.77 26.11
N LEU A 44 23.68 -6.70 26.64
CA LEU A 44 23.39 -7.42 27.87
C LEU A 44 24.31 -6.93 28.99
N SER A 45 23.72 -6.70 30.16
CA SER A 45 24.39 -6.45 31.44
C SER A 45 23.59 -7.09 32.57
N GLY A 46 23.97 -6.86 33.83
CA GLY A 46 23.15 -7.30 34.96
C GLY A 46 23.97 -7.67 36.18
N PHE A 47 23.44 -8.55 37.02
CA PHE A 47 24.17 -9.10 38.16
C PHE A 47 23.66 -10.50 38.51
N ALA A 48 24.44 -11.22 39.32
CA ALA A 48 23.87 -12.26 40.15
C ALA A 48 24.35 -12.16 41.60
N ASN A 49 23.58 -12.80 42.47
CA ASN A 49 23.76 -12.88 43.90
C ASN A 49 23.79 -14.37 44.25
N VAL A 50 24.95 -14.80 44.72
CA VAL A 50 25.12 -16.13 45.29
C VAL A 50 24.93 -16.00 46.79
N ILE A 51 23.89 -16.62 47.34
CA ILE A 51 23.60 -16.54 48.78
C ILE A 51 24.79 -17.05 49.58
N GLY A 52 25.32 -16.22 50.47
CA GLY A 52 26.51 -16.52 51.28
C GLY A 52 27.86 -16.15 50.65
N PHE A 53 27.88 -15.74 49.37
CA PHE A 53 29.10 -15.33 48.65
C PHE A 53 29.02 -13.90 48.09
N GLY A 54 27.82 -13.30 48.01
CA GLY A 54 27.61 -11.90 47.65
C GLY A 54 27.15 -11.69 46.21
N SER A 55 27.13 -10.42 45.79
CA SER A 55 26.68 -9.98 44.46
C SER A 55 27.84 -9.70 43.53
N PHE A 56 27.68 -10.03 42.25
CA PHE A 56 28.62 -9.81 41.17
C PHE A 56 27.91 -9.23 39.96
N SER A 57 28.49 -8.20 39.36
CA SER A 57 27.95 -7.54 38.18
C SER A 57 28.49 -8.14 36.89
N PHE A 58 27.65 -8.11 35.86
CA PHE A 58 28.01 -8.30 34.47
C PHE A 58 28.12 -6.92 33.83
N ASN A 59 29.32 -6.55 33.39
CA ASN A 59 29.50 -5.30 32.68
C ASN A 59 28.78 -5.36 31.33
N THR A 60 28.25 -4.23 30.89
CA THR A 60 27.70 -4.07 29.55
C THR A 60 28.73 -4.51 28.51
N GLN A 61 28.27 -5.21 27.48
CA GLN A 61 29.10 -5.57 26.33
C GLN A 61 29.82 -4.31 25.79
N SER A 62 31.15 -4.38 25.73
CA SER A 62 32.03 -3.28 25.30
C SER A 62 32.93 -3.71 24.15
N VAL A 63 33.71 -2.78 23.58
CA VAL A 63 34.76 -3.10 22.60
C VAL A 63 35.69 -4.19 23.17
N GLY A 64 35.95 -5.23 22.37
CA GLY A 64 36.68 -6.44 22.79
C GLY A 64 35.79 -7.57 23.34
N SER A 65 34.51 -7.29 23.61
CA SER A 65 33.49 -8.32 23.79
C SER A 65 33.07 -8.89 22.43
N LEU A 66 32.51 -10.08 22.46
CA LEU A 66 31.93 -10.68 21.28
C LEU A 66 30.57 -10.03 21.01
N THR A 67 30.28 -9.80 19.74
CA THR A 67 29.14 -8.99 19.30
C THR A 67 27.92 -9.87 19.13
N THR A 68 26.81 -9.45 19.75
CA THR A 68 25.50 -10.10 19.59
C THR A 68 24.81 -9.53 18.35
N SER A 69 24.39 -10.38 17.43
CA SER A 69 23.46 -10.08 16.35
C SER A 69 22.09 -10.68 16.64
N TYR A 70 21.05 -10.11 16.03
CA TYR A 70 19.66 -10.54 16.22
C TYR A 70 19.06 -10.85 14.86
N SER A 71 18.33 -11.95 14.75
CA SER A 71 17.62 -12.35 13.54
C SER A 71 16.25 -12.93 13.88
N GLY A 72 15.41 -13.14 12.86
CA GLY A 72 14.07 -13.71 13.02
C GLY A 72 12.97 -12.72 12.66
N THR A 73 11.80 -12.85 13.28
CA THR A 73 10.61 -12.08 12.91
C THR A 73 9.87 -11.50 14.10
N VAL A 74 9.15 -10.40 13.85
CA VAL A 74 8.20 -9.77 14.76
C VAL A 74 6.85 -9.68 14.04
N THR A 75 5.80 -10.21 14.65
CA THR A 75 4.44 -10.13 14.13
C THR A 75 3.67 -9.05 14.89
N VAL A 76 3.15 -8.09 14.14
CA VAL A 76 2.36 -6.98 14.70
C VAL A 76 1.00 -6.90 14.01
N ASP A 77 0.00 -6.45 14.73
CA ASP A 77 -1.24 -5.91 14.18
C ASP A 77 -1.03 -4.40 13.98
N LEU A 78 -1.09 -3.94 12.74
CA LEU A 78 -0.94 -2.54 12.37
C LEU A 78 -2.13 -2.17 11.47
N ASP A 79 -2.82 -1.08 11.77
CA ASP A 79 -4.05 -0.71 11.09
C ASP A 79 -3.86 -0.14 9.67
N ASP A 80 -2.78 0.61 9.45
CA ASP A 80 -2.38 1.15 8.15
C ASP A 80 -0.86 1.39 8.14
N PHE A 81 -0.15 0.99 7.10
CA PHE A 81 1.27 1.28 6.95
C PHE A 81 1.57 2.76 6.69
N ASN A 82 0.73 3.45 5.92
CA ASN A 82 0.95 4.83 5.47
C ASN A 82 0.53 5.86 6.52
N ALA A 83 -0.50 5.55 7.30
CA ALA A 83 -1.01 6.42 8.35
C ALA A 83 -1.39 5.63 9.62
N PRO A 84 -0.43 4.92 10.26
CA PRO A 84 -0.73 4.06 11.40
C PRO A 84 -1.31 4.86 12.56
N THR A 85 -2.43 4.39 13.10
CA THR A 85 -3.07 4.97 14.29
C THR A 85 -2.99 4.05 15.50
N ALA A 86 -2.77 2.74 15.29
CA ALA A 86 -2.61 1.78 16.36
C ALA A 86 -1.64 0.64 15.99
N ILE A 87 -0.90 0.14 16.98
CA ILE A 87 -0.03 -1.02 16.84
C ILE A 87 -0.20 -1.98 18.02
N GLN A 88 -0.25 -3.29 17.76
CA GLN A 88 -0.16 -4.32 18.78
C GLN A 88 0.92 -5.35 18.41
N PHE A 89 1.83 -5.63 19.34
CA PHE A 89 2.79 -6.72 19.21
C PHE A 89 2.09 -8.04 19.55
N LEU A 90 1.97 -8.92 18.56
CA LEU A 90 1.30 -10.21 18.73
C LEU A 90 2.29 -11.27 19.22
N SER A 91 3.46 -11.36 18.58
CA SER A 91 4.54 -12.28 18.94
C SER A 91 5.85 -11.93 18.25
N SER A 92 6.95 -12.54 18.70
CA SER A 92 8.20 -12.59 17.93
C SER A 92 8.90 -13.94 18.06
N ASN A 93 9.77 -14.22 17.09
CA ASN A 93 10.74 -15.31 17.17
C ASN A 93 12.14 -14.72 16.92
N MET A 94 12.66 -13.98 17.89
CA MET A 94 13.94 -13.30 17.76
C MET A 94 15.06 -14.15 18.34
N VAL A 95 16.01 -14.54 17.50
CA VAL A 95 17.17 -15.36 17.86
C VAL A 95 18.39 -14.46 18.01
N ALA A 96 19.05 -14.52 19.17
CA ALA A 96 20.31 -13.82 19.37
C ALA A 96 21.48 -14.72 18.99
N ALA A 97 22.43 -14.27 18.18
CA ALA A 97 23.65 -15.02 17.84
C ALA A 97 24.87 -14.21 18.26
N VAL A 98 25.98 -14.85 18.61
CA VAL A 98 27.24 -14.14 18.89
C VAL A 98 28.36 -14.71 18.04
N ASN A 99 29.32 -13.87 17.66
CA ASN A 99 30.54 -14.27 16.96
C ASN A 99 31.64 -14.83 17.90
N GLY A 100 32.73 -15.33 17.30
CA GLY A 100 33.97 -15.67 18.00
C GLY A 100 34.03 -17.06 18.64
N GLN A 101 34.96 -17.25 19.58
CA GLN A 101 35.18 -18.49 20.33
C GLN A 101 34.97 -18.20 21.83
N TRP A 102 34.41 -19.15 22.58
CA TRP A 102 34.09 -18.96 24.00
C TRP A 102 34.49 -20.15 24.86
N THR A 103 34.71 -19.89 26.15
CA THR A 103 34.88 -20.90 27.20
C THR A 103 33.79 -20.71 28.28
N PRO A 104 33.23 -21.80 28.83
CA PRO A 104 33.52 -23.21 28.52
C PRO A 104 32.92 -23.66 27.16
N ALA A 105 33.49 -24.71 26.56
CA ALA A 105 32.94 -25.35 25.36
C ALA A 105 31.50 -25.86 25.59
N ASN A 106 30.72 -26.00 24.52
CA ASN A 106 29.37 -26.56 24.61
C ASN A 106 29.40 -27.99 25.18
N GLY A 107 28.70 -28.23 26.30
CA GLY A 107 28.60 -29.56 26.90
C GLY A 107 29.86 -30.04 27.63
N ALA A 108 30.82 -29.15 27.95
CA ALA A 108 31.97 -29.53 28.76
C ALA A 108 31.52 -30.04 30.15
N SER A 109 32.03 -31.21 30.53
CA SER A 109 31.80 -31.81 31.85
C SER A 109 32.51 -31.02 32.95
N THR A 110 31.96 -31.09 34.17
CA THR A 110 32.57 -30.61 35.42
C THR A 110 34.06 -30.99 35.50
N GLY A 111 34.95 -30.01 35.75
CA GLY A 111 36.38 -30.23 36.05
C GLY A 111 37.37 -30.23 34.88
N ALA A 112 36.94 -30.16 33.62
CA ALA A 112 37.86 -29.91 32.49
C ALA A 112 37.97 -28.41 32.21
N VAL A 113 39.17 -27.86 32.04
CA VAL A 113 39.36 -26.53 31.44
C VAL A 113 39.07 -26.70 29.95
N PRO A 114 37.89 -26.31 29.43
CA PRO A 114 37.55 -26.67 28.08
C PRO A 114 38.28 -25.73 27.15
N ALA A 115 38.87 -26.26 26.08
CA ALA A 115 39.38 -25.43 25.00
C ALA A 115 38.26 -24.50 24.48
N PRO A 116 38.58 -23.28 24.04
CA PRO A 116 37.58 -22.41 23.41
C PRO A 116 36.87 -23.14 22.26
N SER A 117 35.54 -22.98 22.16
CA SER A 117 34.75 -23.48 21.03
C SER A 117 34.07 -22.34 20.27
N PRO A 118 33.78 -22.47 18.97
CA PRO A 118 33.08 -21.43 18.22
C PRO A 118 31.73 -21.11 18.86
N ALA A 119 31.38 -19.83 18.90
CA ALA A 119 30.04 -19.39 19.20
C ALA A 119 29.08 -19.96 18.14
N GLN A 120 27.90 -20.39 18.58
CA GLN A 120 26.80 -20.83 17.73
C GLN A 120 25.66 -19.81 17.85
N ASP A 121 24.75 -19.82 16.88
CA ASP A 121 23.50 -19.05 16.95
C ASP A 121 22.75 -19.39 18.25
N GLY A 122 22.21 -18.37 18.92
CA GLY A 122 21.59 -18.48 20.23
C GLY A 122 22.45 -18.01 21.40
N ASN A 123 23.75 -17.75 21.23
CA ASN A 123 24.65 -17.57 22.36
C ASN A 123 24.76 -16.11 22.83
N TYR A 124 24.92 -15.87 24.14
CA TYR A 124 25.52 -14.67 24.74
C TYR A 124 26.70 -15.11 25.59
N GLY A 125 27.69 -14.26 25.81
CA GLY A 125 28.64 -14.54 26.87
C GLY A 125 28.97 -13.36 27.75
N ILE A 126 29.27 -13.71 28.98
CA ILE A 126 29.21 -12.85 30.15
C ILE A 126 30.48 -13.13 30.96
N SER A 127 31.36 -12.13 31.03
CA SER A 127 32.48 -12.17 31.96
C SER A 127 32.04 -11.61 33.31
N THR A 128 32.37 -12.31 34.38
CA THR A 128 32.06 -11.91 35.76
C THR A 128 33.36 -11.77 36.52
N SER A 129 33.39 -10.98 37.60
CA SER A 129 34.56 -10.87 38.48
C SER A 129 34.94 -12.20 39.17
N PHE A 130 34.07 -13.22 39.10
CA PHE A 130 34.19 -14.48 39.83
C PHE A 130 34.22 -15.72 38.91
N GLY A 131 34.21 -15.57 37.59
CA GLY A 131 34.05 -16.69 36.65
C GLY A 131 33.47 -16.27 35.30
N VAL A 132 33.13 -17.24 34.46
CA VAL A 132 32.53 -17.02 33.14
C VAL A 132 31.14 -17.63 33.07
N ALA A 133 30.19 -16.90 32.48
CA ALA A 133 28.86 -17.40 32.19
C ALA A 133 28.55 -17.24 30.69
N LYS A 134 27.70 -18.11 30.15
CA LYS A 134 27.15 -17.95 28.80
C LYS A 134 25.67 -18.26 28.79
N LEU A 135 24.94 -17.58 27.91
CA LEU A 135 23.61 -18.00 27.51
C LEU A 135 23.72 -18.70 26.16
N ARG A 136 22.88 -19.70 25.89
CA ARG A 136 22.85 -20.45 24.63
C ARG A 136 21.44 -20.67 24.16
N GLY A 137 21.22 -20.70 22.85
CA GLY A 137 19.88 -20.90 22.27
C GLY A 137 18.85 -19.88 22.73
N VAL A 138 19.25 -18.63 23.02
CA VAL A 138 18.33 -17.62 23.52
C VAL A 138 17.41 -17.15 22.40
N VAL A 139 16.11 -17.32 22.65
CA VAL A 139 15.03 -16.85 21.78
C VAL A 139 14.12 -15.94 22.58
N PHE A 140 13.81 -14.76 22.03
CA PHE A 140 12.92 -13.79 22.62
C PHE A 140 11.55 -13.79 21.93
N ASP A 141 10.52 -13.65 22.75
CA ASP A 141 9.17 -13.29 22.33
C ASP A 141 8.82 -11.91 22.88
N VAL A 142 8.43 -11.01 21.98
CA VAL A 142 7.98 -9.65 22.23
C VAL A 142 6.49 -9.61 21.90
N SER A 143 5.68 -9.27 22.89
CA SER A 143 4.23 -9.16 22.75
C SER A 143 3.71 -7.94 23.50
N SER A 144 2.45 -7.58 23.31
CA SER A 144 1.79 -6.52 24.07
C SER A 144 0.36 -6.93 24.41
N PRO A 145 -0.11 -6.64 25.64
CA PRO A 145 -1.43 -7.08 26.10
C PRO A 145 -2.59 -6.37 25.39
N SER A 146 -2.33 -5.19 24.82
CA SER A 146 -3.31 -4.38 24.12
C SER A 146 -2.64 -3.54 23.03
N SER A 147 -3.44 -3.04 22.08
CA SER A 147 -2.97 -2.05 21.12
C SER A 147 -2.51 -0.76 21.80
N THR A 148 -1.53 -0.10 21.18
CA THR A 148 -0.97 1.18 21.59
C THR A 148 -1.20 2.18 20.47
N ALA A 149 -1.60 3.41 20.81
CA ALA A 149 -1.78 4.46 19.82
C ALA A 149 -0.44 4.81 19.14
N VAL A 150 -0.50 5.03 17.83
CA VAL A 150 0.60 5.55 17.03
C VAL A 150 0.29 7.02 16.69
N THR A 151 1.25 7.91 16.91
CA THR A 151 1.11 9.34 16.60
C THR A 151 2.34 9.80 15.84
N ALA A 152 2.13 10.26 14.60
CA ALA A 152 3.22 10.64 13.68
C ALA A 152 4.30 9.54 13.54
N GLY A 153 3.85 8.28 13.43
CA GLY A 153 4.72 7.11 13.33
C GLY A 153 5.40 6.69 14.64
N SER A 154 5.16 7.35 15.78
CA SER A 154 5.75 6.99 17.08
C SER A 154 4.74 6.33 18.01
N PHE A 155 5.18 5.35 18.81
CA PHE A 155 4.37 4.66 19.82
C PHE A 155 5.13 4.46 21.14
N ILE A 156 4.41 4.31 22.25
CA ILE A 156 5.00 4.08 23.58
C ILE A 156 5.33 2.60 23.76
N SER A 157 6.58 2.22 24.02
CA SER A 157 6.95 0.80 24.20
C SER A 157 6.92 0.31 25.65
N THR A 158 6.60 1.16 26.63
CA THR A 158 6.71 0.87 28.07
C THR A 158 5.79 -0.23 28.60
N ASN A 159 4.92 -0.81 27.76
CA ASN A 159 4.03 -1.92 28.12
C ASN A 159 4.28 -3.18 27.28
N GLN A 160 5.32 -3.18 26.45
CA GLN A 160 5.73 -4.39 25.73
C GLN A 160 6.27 -5.42 26.70
N GLN A 161 5.84 -6.66 26.52
CA GLN A 161 6.26 -7.81 27.30
C GLN A 161 7.34 -8.58 26.56
N TRP A 162 8.45 -8.81 27.25
CA TRP A 162 9.61 -9.54 26.77
C TRP A 162 9.80 -10.80 27.61
N LYS A 163 10.01 -11.94 26.97
CA LYS A 163 10.39 -13.17 27.65
C LYS A 163 11.40 -13.96 26.84
N HIS A 164 12.20 -14.76 27.54
CA HIS A 164 12.89 -15.88 26.91
C HIS A 164 11.88 -17.01 26.68
N THR A 165 11.70 -17.43 25.43
CA THR A 165 10.94 -18.64 25.08
C THR A 165 11.83 -19.88 25.05
N ALA A 166 13.11 -19.68 24.78
CA ALA A 166 14.15 -20.69 24.89
C ALA A 166 15.45 -20.07 25.38
N GLY A 167 16.33 -20.91 25.89
CA GLY A 167 17.67 -20.53 26.28
C GLY A 167 18.20 -21.37 27.44
N ILE A 168 19.51 -21.46 27.53
CA ILE A 168 20.24 -22.16 28.58
C ILE A 168 21.30 -21.23 29.13
N MET A 169 21.43 -21.14 30.46
CA MET A 169 22.57 -20.50 31.11
C MET A 169 23.59 -21.55 31.57
N ASP A 170 24.84 -21.37 31.16
CA ASP A 170 25.99 -22.07 31.71
C ASP A 170 26.76 -21.13 32.64
N LEU A 171 27.04 -21.56 33.87
CA LEU A 171 27.82 -20.81 34.84
C LEU A 171 29.05 -21.62 35.26
N PHE A 172 30.24 -21.05 35.08
CA PHE A 172 31.49 -21.58 35.59
C PHE A 172 31.93 -20.78 36.81
N THR A 173 32.02 -21.46 37.96
CA THR A 173 32.54 -20.86 39.20
C THR A 173 33.78 -21.62 39.67
N PRO A 174 34.83 -20.93 40.14
CA PRO A 174 36.03 -21.55 40.72
C PRO A 174 35.85 -21.96 42.19
N LEU A 175 34.64 -21.85 42.76
CA LEU A 175 34.38 -21.94 44.21
C LEU A 175 34.37 -23.36 44.81
N GLY A 176 34.81 -24.38 44.07
CA GLY A 176 35.01 -25.73 44.59
C GLY A 176 36.40 -26.25 44.23
N PRO A 177 36.99 -27.15 45.05
CA PRO A 177 38.32 -27.72 44.81
C PRO A 177 38.43 -28.51 43.48
N THR A 178 37.33 -28.74 42.78
CA THR A 178 37.26 -29.46 41.49
C THR A 178 36.67 -28.65 40.33
N GLY A 179 36.43 -27.33 40.47
CA GLY A 179 35.90 -26.50 39.37
C GLY A 179 34.60 -27.06 38.78
N ASN A 180 33.50 -27.00 39.54
CA ASN A 180 32.23 -27.54 39.07
C ASN A 180 31.49 -26.51 38.19
N THR A 181 31.31 -26.82 36.90
CA THR A 181 30.20 -26.30 36.09
C THR A 181 28.88 -26.77 36.71
N GLN A 182 28.07 -25.84 37.22
CA GLN A 182 26.72 -26.19 37.66
C GLN A 182 25.85 -26.48 36.42
N PRO A 183 24.87 -27.41 36.52
CA PRO A 183 24.10 -27.85 35.37
C PRO A 183 23.28 -26.71 34.75
N LEU A 184 23.15 -26.84 33.42
CA LEU A 184 22.36 -26.06 32.49
C LEU A 184 20.97 -25.76 33.05
N THR A 185 20.70 -24.49 33.38
CA THR A 185 19.33 -24.09 33.75
C THR A 185 18.68 -23.43 32.54
N ALA A 186 17.49 -23.93 32.18
CA ALA A 186 16.67 -23.29 31.17
C ALA A 186 16.25 -21.91 31.69
N ILE A 187 16.47 -20.86 30.90
CA ILE A 187 16.10 -19.48 31.27
C ILE A 187 14.73 -19.06 30.72
N ALA A 188 14.00 -20.00 30.11
CA ALA A 188 12.64 -19.74 29.64
C ALA A 188 11.75 -19.33 30.81
N GLY A 189 11.03 -18.22 30.66
CA GLY A 189 10.49 -17.51 31.81
C GLY A 189 9.19 -16.75 31.56
N VAL A 190 8.75 -16.08 32.63
CA VAL A 190 7.56 -15.22 32.66
C VAL A 190 7.85 -13.93 31.88
N PRO A 191 6.84 -13.29 31.25
CA PRO A 191 7.04 -12.01 30.59
C PRO A 191 7.43 -10.89 31.56
N HIS A 192 8.33 -10.02 31.10
CA HIS A 192 8.81 -8.82 31.79
C HIS A 192 8.47 -7.58 30.97
N THR A 193 8.04 -6.52 31.65
CA THR A 193 7.66 -5.27 30.97
C THR A 193 8.90 -4.46 30.61
N SER A 194 9.00 -4.03 29.36
CA SER A 194 9.98 -3.06 28.90
C SER A 194 9.68 -1.69 29.49
N VAL A 195 10.69 -0.96 29.94
CA VAL A 195 10.61 0.45 30.37
C VAL A 195 11.25 1.39 29.35
N ALA A 196 11.47 0.92 28.12
CA ALA A 196 12.08 1.71 27.07
C ALA A 196 11.17 2.86 26.60
N GLY A 197 11.77 3.85 25.93
CA GLY A 197 11.08 5.05 25.46
C GLY A 197 10.09 4.82 24.32
N ASN A 198 10.11 5.69 23.32
CA ASN A 198 9.19 5.55 22.18
C ASN A 198 9.82 4.70 21.08
N GLY A 199 9.04 3.75 20.56
CA GLY A 199 9.33 3.11 19.28
C GLY A 199 8.79 3.91 18.10
N SER A 200 9.10 3.44 16.90
CA SER A 200 8.60 4.06 15.68
C SER A 200 8.32 3.04 14.57
N VAL A 201 7.37 3.40 13.72
CA VAL A 201 7.08 2.78 12.42
C VAL A 201 7.17 3.86 11.35
N SER A 202 7.87 3.57 10.26
CA SER A 202 8.01 4.48 9.13
C SER A 202 8.00 3.72 7.82
N VAL A 203 7.42 4.30 6.77
CA VAL A 203 7.42 3.72 5.42
C VAL A 203 8.21 4.63 4.49
N VAL A 204 9.16 4.03 3.76
CA VAL A 204 9.89 4.70 2.69
C VAL A 204 9.84 3.80 1.45
N GLY A 205 9.19 4.29 0.40
CA GLY A 205 8.89 3.46 -0.78
C GLY A 205 8.06 2.23 -0.39
N SER A 206 8.51 1.05 -0.78
CA SER A 206 7.87 -0.24 -0.46
C SER A 206 8.36 -0.89 0.83
N THR A 207 9.17 -0.19 1.65
CA THR A 207 9.73 -0.76 2.89
C THR A 207 9.18 -0.05 4.13
N ALA A 208 8.45 -0.81 4.94
CA ALA A 208 8.13 -0.41 6.31
C ALA A 208 9.29 -0.79 7.23
N THR A 209 9.68 0.13 8.11
CA THR A 209 10.69 -0.08 9.15
C THR A 209 10.06 0.08 10.52
N LEU A 210 10.18 -0.94 11.36
CA LEU A 210 9.75 -0.97 12.75
C LEU A 210 10.99 -0.89 13.65
N THR A 211 11.04 0.12 14.52
CA THR A 211 12.10 0.34 15.50
C THR A 211 11.54 0.15 16.91
N ILE A 212 12.06 -0.84 17.62
CA ILE A 212 11.60 -1.26 18.95
C ILE A 212 12.71 -0.98 19.96
N PRO A 213 12.59 0.06 20.80
CA PRO A 213 13.55 0.29 21.86
C PRO A 213 13.40 -0.79 22.95
N VAL A 214 14.54 -1.21 23.48
CA VAL A 214 14.65 -2.29 24.47
C VAL A 214 15.25 -1.70 25.74
N SER A 215 14.54 -1.87 26.85
CA SER A 215 15.06 -1.64 28.20
C SER A 215 14.27 -2.53 29.13
N VAL A 216 14.76 -3.75 29.36
CA VAL A 216 14.05 -4.75 30.15
C VAL A 216 15.01 -5.45 31.10
N THR A 217 14.52 -5.70 32.32
CA THR A 217 15.21 -6.50 33.32
C THR A 217 14.49 -7.83 33.51
N ILE A 218 15.18 -8.93 33.20
CA ILE A 218 14.67 -10.30 33.30
C ILE A 218 15.37 -11.00 34.46
N GLY A 219 14.60 -11.29 35.50
CA GLY A 219 15.08 -12.03 36.66
C GLY A 219 15.28 -13.51 36.33
N TRP A 220 16.30 -14.11 36.92
CA TRP A 220 16.61 -15.53 36.77
C TRP A 220 17.07 -16.13 38.11
N GLY A 221 16.96 -17.45 38.23
CA GLY A 221 17.42 -18.16 39.41
C GLY A 221 17.70 -19.62 39.11
N ILE A 222 18.62 -20.22 39.88
CA ILE A 222 18.95 -21.63 39.81
C ILE A 222 18.34 -22.33 41.03
N PRO A 223 17.12 -22.86 40.95
CA PRO A 223 16.49 -23.57 42.06
C PRO A 223 17.25 -24.86 42.37
N GLY A 224 17.59 -25.07 43.64
CA GLY A 224 18.26 -26.30 44.12
C GLY A 224 19.80 -26.27 44.11
N GLY A 225 20.42 -25.18 43.63
CA GLY A 225 21.84 -24.94 43.89
C GLY A 225 22.09 -24.75 45.38
N ALA A 226 23.10 -25.41 45.95
CA ALA A 226 23.62 -25.10 47.27
C ALA A 226 24.98 -24.41 47.09
N PRO A 227 25.08 -23.08 47.21
CA PRO A 227 24.03 -22.10 47.53
C PRO A 227 23.11 -21.71 46.33
N PRO A 228 21.89 -21.19 46.58
CA PRO A 228 21.02 -20.66 45.53
C PRO A 228 21.65 -19.43 44.87
N VAL A 229 21.46 -19.32 43.56
CA VAL A 229 21.88 -18.15 42.75
C VAL A 229 20.64 -17.48 42.19
N LEU A 230 20.53 -16.17 42.41
CA LEU A 230 19.50 -15.30 41.85
C LEU A 230 20.17 -14.17 41.10
N GLY A 231 19.60 -13.69 40.01
CA GLY A 231 20.18 -12.56 39.30
C GLY A 231 19.21 -11.91 38.35
N ASP A 232 19.70 -10.86 37.70
CA ASP A 232 18.97 -10.10 36.70
C ASP A 232 19.81 -9.99 35.44
N PHE A 233 19.17 -10.15 34.29
CA PHE A 233 19.68 -9.74 32.98
C PHE A 233 19.05 -8.41 32.61
N VAL A 234 19.87 -7.43 32.30
CA VAL A 234 19.44 -6.12 31.85
C VAL A 234 19.78 -5.99 30.37
N TYR A 235 18.74 -5.95 29.54
CA TYR A 235 18.83 -5.76 28.10
C TYR A 235 18.54 -4.31 27.75
N ASN A 236 19.46 -3.64 27.07
CA ASN A 236 19.29 -2.26 26.61
C ASN A 236 19.70 -2.10 25.14
N GLY A 237 18.90 -1.38 24.37
CA GLY A 237 19.23 -1.04 22.98
C GLY A 237 18.00 -0.89 22.09
N THR A 238 18.10 -1.35 20.85
CA THR A 238 17.09 -1.20 19.80
C THR A 238 17.07 -2.42 18.88
N ILE A 239 15.88 -2.92 18.58
CA ILE A 239 15.64 -3.88 17.49
C ILE A 239 15.04 -3.13 16.30
N VAL A 240 15.60 -3.34 15.12
CA VAL A 240 15.09 -2.81 13.85
C VAL A 240 14.60 -3.98 13.01
N ALA A 241 13.40 -3.89 12.47
CA ALA A 241 12.81 -4.90 11.62
C ALA A 241 12.13 -4.26 10.41
N THR A 242 12.09 -4.96 9.28
CA THR A 242 11.52 -4.44 8.02
C THR A 242 10.44 -5.35 7.47
N ALA A 243 9.46 -4.77 6.79
CA ALA A 243 8.43 -5.48 6.05
C ALA A 243 8.25 -4.85 4.68
N THR A 244 7.92 -5.66 3.68
CA THR A 244 7.51 -5.15 2.36
C THR A 244 6.07 -4.70 2.45
N VAL A 245 5.81 -3.44 2.10
CA VAL A 245 4.47 -2.88 1.96
C VAL A 245 4.06 -3.02 0.51
N ALA A 246 2.86 -3.57 0.28
CA ALA A 246 2.29 -3.58 -1.06
C ALA A 246 2.13 -2.13 -1.54
N ALA A 247 2.51 -1.85 -2.78
CA ALA A 247 2.23 -0.55 -3.37
C ALA A 247 0.72 -0.28 -3.32
N PRO A 248 0.28 0.99 -3.15
CA PRO A 248 -1.13 1.32 -3.25
C PRO A 248 -1.68 0.83 -4.59
N ALA A 249 -2.93 0.36 -4.60
CA ALA A 249 -3.58 -0.02 -5.85
C ALA A 249 -3.69 1.21 -6.77
N PRO A 250 -3.49 1.06 -8.09
CA PRO A 250 -3.70 2.14 -9.03
C PRO A 250 -5.14 2.67 -8.96
N ILE A 251 -5.30 4.00 -8.99
CA ILE A 251 -6.61 4.65 -8.98
C ILE A 251 -6.75 5.43 -10.27
N LEU A 252 -7.80 5.15 -11.05
CA LEU A 252 -8.11 5.97 -12.22
C LEU A 252 -8.61 7.35 -11.73
N ILE A 253 -7.89 8.41 -12.08
CA ILE A 253 -8.24 9.79 -11.73
C ILE A 253 -9.14 10.39 -12.82
N ARG A 254 -8.76 10.15 -14.08
CA ARG A 254 -9.39 10.82 -15.23
C ARG A 254 -9.26 9.99 -16.50
N SER A 255 -10.28 10.03 -17.34
CA SER A 255 -10.26 9.48 -18.69
C SER A 255 -10.77 10.48 -19.70
N ARG A 256 -10.05 10.64 -20.82
CA ARG A 256 -10.41 11.58 -21.91
C ARG A 256 -10.10 11.00 -23.28
N PRO A 257 -10.89 11.33 -24.32
CA PRO A 257 -10.48 11.02 -25.68
C PRO A 257 -9.20 11.76 -26.05
N TYR A 258 -8.42 11.16 -26.94
CA TYR A 258 -7.18 11.72 -27.45
C TYR A 258 -7.19 11.66 -28.97
N HIS A 259 -7.24 12.83 -29.62
CA HIS A 259 -7.27 12.93 -31.08
C HIS A 259 -5.86 12.81 -31.62
N ASN A 260 -5.37 11.58 -31.82
CA ASN A 260 -3.97 11.31 -32.15
C ASN A 260 -3.49 12.04 -33.43
N SER A 261 -4.41 12.29 -34.37
CA SER A 261 -4.15 13.02 -35.62
C SER A 261 -4.48 14.50 -35.59
N PHE A 262 -4.85 15.06 -34.43
CA PHE A 262 -5.06 16.50 -34.31
C PHE A 262 -3.76 17.25 -34.62
N ALA A 263 -3.85 18.30 -35.43
CA ALA A 263 -2.68 19.03 -35.91
C ALA A 263 -2.06 19.96 -34.84
N GLY A 264 -2.83 20.35 -33.83
CA GLY A 264 -2.38 21.22 -32.75
C GLY A 264 -1.58 20.50 -31.65
N PRO A 265 -1.04 21.28 -30.68
CA PRO A 265 -0.12 20.77 -29.67
C PRO A 265 -0.79 19.94 -28.58
N ASP A 266 -2.00 20.33 -28.15
CA ASP A 266 -2.80 19.58 -27.17
C ASP A 266 -3.86 18.77 -27.90
N LYS A 267 -3.75 17.44 -27.77
CA LYS A 267 -4.59 16.45 -28.46
C LYS A 267 -5.67 15.87 -27.54
N VAL A 268 -5.67 16.24 -26.25
CA VAL A 268 -6.67 15.74 -25.30
C VAL A 268 -8.00 16.47 -25.51
N ASP A 269 -9.08 15.70 -25.63
CA ASP A 269 -10.43 16.25 -25.71
C ASP A 269 -11.01 16.44 -24.31
N THR A 270 -10.98 17.69 -23.82
CA THR A 270 -11.57 18.07 -22.53
C THR A 270 -13.07 18.34 -22.60
N GLY A 271 -13.63 18.48 -23.80
CA GLY A 271 -15.06 18.71 -24.05
C GLY A 271 -15.88 17.42 -24.09
N VAL A 272 -15.21 16.27 -24.14
CA VAL A 272 -15.82 14.93 -24.09
C VAL A 272 -15.27 14.16 -22.90
N SER A 273 -16.11 13.33 -22.28
CA SER A 273 -15.74 12.45 -21.19
C SER A 273 -16.21 11.02 -21.47
N LEU A 274 -15.44 10.04 -21.03
CA LEU A 274 -15.89 8.66 -21.06
C LEU A 274 -16.89 8.47 -19.91
N ILE A 275 -17.93 7.67 -20.16
CA ILE A 275 -18.87 7.27 -19.12
C ILE A 275 -18.16 6.23 -18.27
N GLU A 276 -17.93 6.52 -16.99
CA GLU A 276 -17.40 5.56 -16.04
C GLU A 276 -18.54 4.88 -15.28
N ARG A 277 -18.64 3.56 -15.45
CA ARG A 277 -19.66 2.76 -14.79
C ARG A 277 -19.56 2.90 -13.28
N ASN A 278 -20.68 3.24 -12.63
CA ASN A 278 -20.75 3.44 -11.19
C ASN A 278 -22.07 2.89 -10.61
N ASN A 279 -22.46 3.35 -9.41
CA ASN A 279 -23.63 2.84 -8.69
C ASN A 279 -24.99 3.32 -9.26
N ALA A 280 -25.01 4.03 -10.38
CA ALA A 280 -26.20 4.48 -11.05
C ALA A 280 -26.20 4.06 -12.53
N VAL A 281 -27.40 3.88 -13.09
CA VAL A 281 -27.55 3.75 -14.54
C VAL A 281 -27.23 5.11 -15.18
N GLN A 282 -26.37 5.10 -16.20
CA GLN A 282 -25.96 6.30 -16.91
C GLN A 282 -26.32 6.19 -18.39
N GLN A 283 -27.13 7.13 -18.87
CA GLN A 283 -27.47 7.20 -20.28
C GLN A 283 -26.43 8.04 -21.03
N ALA A 284 -25.91 7.54 -22.14
CA ALA A 284 -24.95 8.28 -22.95
C ALA A 284 -25.53 9.59 -23.44
N GLN A 285 -24.77 10.68 -23.30
CA GLN A 285 -25.13 12.02 -23.76
C GLN A 285 -24.16 12.48 -24.86
N LEU A 286 -24.42 13.64 -25.45
CA LEU A 286 -23.55 14.22 -26.48
C LEU A 286 -22.09 14.38 -25.99
N GLU A 287 -21.91 14.73 -24.71
CA GLU A 287 -20.60 14.85 -24.04
C GLU A 287 -19.86 13.51 -23.88
N ASN A 288 -20.46 12.38 -24.28
CA ASN A 288 -19.82 11.07 -24.29
C ASN A 288 -19.57 10.54 -25.71
N ILE A 289 -19.75 11.39 -26.72
CA ILE A 289 -19.58 11.02 -28.12
C ILE A 289 -18.58 11.95 -28.78
N ILE A 290 -17.58 11.41 -29.45
CA ILE A 290 -16.69 12.21 -30.30
C ILE A 290 -17.27 12.36 -31.71
N SER A 291 -17.03 13.53 -32.31
CA SER A 291 -17.37 13.85 -33.71
C SER A 291 -16.06 14.13 -34.44
N SER A 292 -15.48 13.10 -35.05
CA SER A 292 -14.18 13.17 -35.73
C SER A 292 -14.19 12.36 -37.02
N THR A 293 -13.46 12.79 -38.05
CA THR A 293 -13.27 11.96 -39.25
C THR A 293 -12.41 10.73 -38.96
N GLN A 294 -11.59 10.77 -37.91
CA GLN A 294 -10.61 9.74 -37.61
C GLN A 294 -11.16 8.58 -36.76
N GLY A 295 -12.42 8.62 -36.34
CA GLY A 295 -12.93 7.62 -35.39
C GLY A 295 -12.44 7.86 -33.96
N ILE A 296 -12.64 6.86 -33.10
CA ILE A 296 -11.92 6.75 -31.82
C ILE A 296 -10.51 6.25 -32.15
N ASN A 297 -9.55 7.16 -32.24
CA ASN A 297 -8.14 6.83 -32.53
C ASN A 297 -7.20 7.00 -31.33
N GLY A 298 -7.72 7.43 -30.19
CA GLY A 298 -6.98 7.42 -28.93
C GLY A 298 -7.80 7.79 -27.71
N VAL A 299 -7.29 7.36 -26.55
CA VAL A 299 -7.79 7.66 -25.21
C VAL A 299 -6.58 7.85 -24.30
N VAL A 300 -6.66 8.80 -23.37
CA VAL A 300 -5.73 8.90 -22.25
C VAL A 300 -6.45 8.54 -20.96
N LEU A 301 -5.78 7.73 -20.15
CA LEU A 301 -6.19 7.36 -18.80
C LEU A 301 -5.13 7.88 -17.84
N ASP A 302 -5.51 8.77 -16.93
CA ASP A 302 -4.61 9.32 -15.93
C ASP A 302 -4.85 8.56 -14.62
N PHE A 303 -3.77 8.06 -14.01
CA PHE A 303 -3.79 7.25 -12.78
C PHE A 303 -3.01 7.92 -11.65
N ASP A 304 -3.45 7.64 -10.43
CA ASP A 304 -2.62 7.74 -9.24
C ASP A 304 -2.02 6.36 -8.94
N ASN A 305 -0.80 6.33 -8.41
CA ASN A 305 -0.11 5.12 -7.97
C ASN A 305 0.07 4.01 -9.04
N LEU A 306 0.20 4.35 -10.32
CA LEU A 306 0.49 3.36 -11.37
C LEU A 306 2.00 3.29 -11.66
N ALA A 307 2.69 2.36 -11.02
CA ALA A 307 4.15 2.27 -11.13
C ALA A 307 4.63 1.74 -12.50
N ASP A 308 3.95 0.73 -13.05
CA ASP A 308 4.27 0.14 -14.34
C ASP A 308 3.00 -0.17 -15.14
N LEU A 309 3.08 -0.14 -16.48
CA LEU A 309 1.93 -0.48 -17.34
C LEU A 309 1.49 -1.94 -17.16
N ASN A 310 2.39 -2.83 -16.75
CA ASN A 310 2.09 -4.24 -16.46
C ASN A 310 1.36 -4.44 -15.12
N ASP A 311 1.19 -3.39 -14.31
CA ASP A 311 0.37 -3.46 -13.09
C ASP A 311 -1.13 -3.48 -13.40
N ILE A 312 -1.51 -3.19 -14.64
CA ILE A 312 -2.90 -3.22 -15.11
C ILE A 312 -3.03 -4.02 -16.40
N ASP A 313 -4.18 -4.67 -16.56
CA ASP A 313 -4.63 -5.25 -17.83
C ASP A 313 -5.71 -4.36 -18.45
N LEU A 314 -5.59 -4.13 -19.76
CA LEU A 314 -6.54 -3.35 -20.55
C LEU A 314 -7.29 -4.27 -21.51
N GLN A 315 -8.62 -4.31 -21.38
CA GLN A 315 -9.50 -5.03 -22.32
C GLN A 315 -10.36 -4.04 -23.10
N PHE A 316 -10.51 -4.31 -24.39
CA PHE A 316 -11.24 -3.44 -25.32
C PHE A 316 -12.36 -4.21 -26.00
N ASN A 317 -13.59 -3.72 -25.85
CA ASN A 317 -14.77 -4.24 -26.54
C ASN A 317 -15.46 -3.12 -27.32
N TRP A 318 -16.20 -3.45 -28.37
CA TRP A 318 -16.96 -2.48 -29.16
C TRP A 318 -18.39 -2.92 -29.45
N SER A 319 -19.28 -1.95 -29.58
CA SER A 319 -20.64 -2.21 -30.05
C SER A 319 -20.66 -2.55 -31.54
N PRO A 320 -21.75 -3.14 -32.05
CA PRO A 320 -22.07 -3.06 -33.47
C PRO A 320 -22.12 -1.60 -33.94
N GLN A 321 -21.96 -1.40 -35.25
CA GLN A 321 -22.04 -0.07 -35.85
C GLN A 321 -23.48 0.44 -35.97
N ASN A 322 -23.62 1.76 -35.91
CA ASN A 322 -24.84 2.51 -36.14
C ASN A 322 -25.95 2.12 -35.14
N VAL A 323 -27.13 1.75 -35.65
CA VAL A 323 -28.28 1.34 -34.85
C VAL A 323 -28.20 -0.16 -34.56
N PHE A 324 -28.24 -0.50 -33.29
CA PHE A 324 -28.21 -1.86 -32.79
C PHE A 324 -29.10 -2.03 -31.55
N THR A 325 -29.41 -3.29 -31.24
CA THR A 325 -30.16 -3.70 -30.03
C THR A 325 -29.34 -4.62 -29.12
N GLN A 326 -28.11 -4.96 -29.52
CA GLN A 326 -27.25 -5.87 -28.77
C GLN A 326 -26.87 -5.26 -27.41
N PRO A 327 -27.01 -6.02 -26.30
CA PRO A 327 -26.66 -5.53 -24.98
C PRO A 327 -25.14 -5.42 -24.79
N ILE A 328 -24.72 -4.57 -23.85
CA ILE A 328 -23.31 -4.22 -23.61
C ILE A 328 -22.43 -5.45 -23.30
N ASN A 329 -22.96 -6.43 -22.57
CA ASN A 329 -22.23 -7.64 -22.19
C ASN A 329 -21.98 -8.62 -23.35
N GLU A 330 -22.58 -8.38 -24.52
CA GLU A 330 -22.37 -9.19 -25.73
C GLU A 330 -21.46 -8.49 -26.75
N TRP A 331 -20.93 -7.31 -26.43
CA TRP A 331 -20.02 -6.57 -27.31
C TRP A 331 -18.74 -7.36 -27.61
N GLU A 332 -18.38 -7.37 -28.88
CA GLU A 332 -17.21 -8.12 -29.37
C GLU A 332 -15.90 -7.45 -28.95
N SER A 333 -14.82 -8.21 -28.85
CA SER A 333 -13.47 -7.65 -28.66
C SER A 333 -13.07 -6.78 -29.85
N VAL A 334 -12.38 -5.67 -29.58
CA VAL A 334 -11.85 -4.81 -30.63
C VAL A 334 -10.79 -5.58 -31.43
N ALA A 335 -11.03 -5.76 -32.73
CA ALA A 335 -10.11 -6.48 -33.61
C ALA A 335 -8.86 -5.66 -33.97
N ALA A 336 -8.94 -4.33 -33.88
CA ALA A 336 -7.82 -3.44 -34.16
C ALA A 336 -6.82 -3.44 -32.99
N THR A 337 -5.53 -3.64 -33.28
CA THR A 337 -4.47 -3.59 -32.27
C THR A 337 -4.32 -2.18 -31.71
N ALA A 338 -4.42 -2.04 -30.39
CA ALA A 338 -4.08 -0.82 -29.69
C ALA A 338 -2.57 -0.73 -29.47
N THR A 339 -2.00 0.47 -29.53
CA THR A 339 -0.68 0.77 -28.96
C THR A 339 -0.88 1.46 -27.62
N THR A 340 -0.25 0.94 -26.58
CA THR A 340 -0.33 1.46 -25.21
C THR A 340 1.06 1.91 -24.75
N SER A 341 1.12 3.02 -24.03
CA SER A 341 2.37 3.55 -23.46
C SER A 341 2.08 4.27 -22.15
N LEU A 342 2.97 4.09 -21.17
CA LEU A 342 2.95 4.85 -19.93
C LEU A 342 3.84 6.09 -20.09
N LEU A 343 3.31 7.24 -19.70
CA LEU A 343 3.98 8.53 -19.66
C LEU A 343 4.01 8.98 -18.19
N PRO A 344 5.11 8.71 -17.47
CA PRO A 344 5.23 9.06 -16.07
C PRO A 344 5.05 10.55 -15.83
N ASP A 345 4.34 10.92 -14.75
CA ASP A 345 4.07 12.30 -14.33
C ASP A 345 3.36 13.21 -15.38
N ALA A 346 2.87 12.65 -16.49
CA ALA A 346 2.27 13.40 -17.61
C ALA A 346 0.73 13.50 -17.53
N GLY A 347 0.13 12.91 -16.51
CA GLY A 347 -1.31 12.85 -16.25
C GLY A 347 -1.86 14.09 -15.56
N HIS A 348 -3.06 13.97 -15.00
CA HIS A 348 -3.68 15.03 -14.21
C HIS A 348 -2.91 15.23 -12.90
N ASP A 349 -2.60 16.48 -12.56
CA ASP A 349 -2.04 16.85 -11.26
C ASP A 349 -0.71 16.14 -10.92
N GLY A 350 0.04 15.75 -11.95
CA GLY A 350 1.31 15.03 -11.82
C GLY A 350 1.15 13.51 -11.68
N GLY A 351 -0.07 12.96 -11.82
CA GLY A 351 -0.25 11.51 -11.93
C GLY A 351 0.32 10.94 -13.23
N ASP A 352 0.31 9.61 -13.35
CA ASP A 352 0.84 8.91 -14.52
C ASP A 352 -0.22 8.81 -15.62
N ARG A 353 0.20 8.91 -16.89
CA ARG A 353 -0.71 8.83 -18.03
C ARG A 353 -0.47 7.57 -18.86
N VAL A 354 -1.50 6.76 -18.99
CA VAL A 354 -1.56 5.70 -20.00
C VAL A 354 -2.18 6.27 -21.28
N LEU A 355 -1.39 6.36 -22.34
CA LEU A 355 -1.83 6.74 -23.68
C LEU A 355 -2.14 5.47 -24.47
N ILE A 356 -3.38 5.39 -24.98
CA ILE A 356 -3.89 4.28 -25.80
C ILE A 356 -4.23 4.85 -27.18
N THR A 357 -3.74 4.24 -28.26
CA THR A 357 -4.02 4.69 -29.63
C THR A 357 -4.36 3.54 -30.57
N TRP A 358 -5.19 3.84 -31.56
CA TRP A 358 -5.53 2.96 -32.68
C TRP A 358 -5.24 3.66 -34.00
N ALA A 359 -5.15 2.90 -35.08
CA ALA A 359 -5.10 3.48 -36.43
C ALA A 359 -6.40 4.27 -36.71
N ASN A 360 -6.30 5.35 -37.47
CA ASN A 360 -7.46 6.15 -37.86
C ASN A 360 -8.52 5.32 -38.59
N GLY A 361 -9.78 5.57 -38.29
CA GLY A 361 -10.93 4.88 -38.87
C GLY A 361 -11.18 3.49 -38.29
N SER A 362 -10.35 2.99 -37.36
CA SER A 362 -10.50 1.63 -36.81
C SER A 362 -11.82 1.46 -36.04
N ILE A 363 -12.23 2.48 -35.28
CA ILE A 363 -13.41 2.44 -34.43
C ILE A 363 -14.30 3.63 -34.82
N VAL A 364 -15.23 3.38 -35.75
CA VAL A 364 -16.15 4.40 -36.29
C VAL A 364 -17.60 3.97 -36.15
N ASP A 365 -18.45 4.97 -35.97
CA ASP A 365 -19.91 4.89 -35.87
C ASP A 365 -20.38 3.83 -34.86
N ARG A 366 -19.75 3.76 -33.68
CA ARG A 366 -19.98 2.76 -32.63
C ARG A 366 -19.46 3.24 -31.27
N TYR A 367 -19.68 2.43 -30.22
CA TYR A 367 -19.07 2.64 -28.90
C TYR A 367 -17.85 1.74 -28.69
N LEU A 368 -16.90 2.26 -27.91
CA LEU A 368 -15.77 1.56 -27.31
C LEU A 368 -16.04 1.40 -25.82
N CYS A 369 -15.81 0.20 -25.30
CA CYS A 369 -15.68 -0.10 -23.88
C CYS A 369 -14.21 -0.38 -23.56
N ILE A 370 -13.68 0.27 -22.53
CA ILE A 370 -12.35 0.02 -21.99
C ILE A 370 -12.51 -0.47 -20.55
N ARG A 371 -12.09 -1.70 -20.29
CA ARG A 371 -12.03 -2.25 -18.94
C ARG A 371 -10.59 -2.21 -18.44
N VAL A 372 -10.40 -1.60 -17.29
CA VAL A 372 -9.11 -1.53 -16.58
C VAL A 372 -9.16 -2.52 -15.42
N ILE A 373 -8.24 -3.47 -15.43
CA ILE A 373 -8.17 -4.56 -14.46
C ILE A 373 -6.85 -4.46 -13.69
N HIS A 374 -6.89 -4.60 -12.38
CA HIS A 374 -5.72 -4.69 -11.51
C HIS A 374 -5.88 -5.89 -10.58
N ASN A 375 -4.91 -6.81 -10.56
CA ASN A 375 -4.95 -8.05 -9.77
C ASN A 375 -6.28 -8.83 -9.95
N ASP A 376 -6.71 -9.02 -11.20
CA ASP A 376 -7.99 -9.66 -11.58
C ASP A 376 -9.28 -8.91 -11.19
N PHE A 377 -9.19 -7.76 -10.53
CA PHE A 377 -10.34 -6.90 -10.21
C PHE A 377 -10.50 -5.79 -11.23
N THR A 378 -11.73 -5.59 -11.72
CA THR A 378 -12.05 -4.42 -12.55
C THR A 378 -12.07 -3.17 -11.67
N ILE A 379 -11.11 -2.26 -11.88
CA ILE A 379 -11.03 -0.99 -11.15
C ILE A 379 -11.75 0.14 -11.90
N ALA A 380 -11.94 0.02 -13.22
CA ALA A 380 -12.75 0.93 -14.01
C ALA A 380 -13.33 0.25 -15.26
N GLU A 381 -14.55 0.64 -15.66
CA GLU A 381 -15.19 0.24 -16.92
C GLU A 381 -15.75 1.50 -17.61
N LEU A 382 -15.15 1.86 -18.74
CA LEU A 382 -15.29 3.17 -19.39
C LEU A 382 -15.92 3.04 -20.78
N TYR A 383 -16.82 3.93 -21.14
CA TYR A 383 -17.50 3.92 -22.44
C TYR A 383 -17.33 5.23 -23.21
N LEU A 384 -17.03 5.12 -24.51
CA LEU A 384 -16.90 6.26 -25.42
C LEU A 384 -17.64 5.98 -26.73
N GLY A 385 -18.53 6.88 -27.13
CA GLY A 385 -19.19 6.80 -28.42
C GLY A 385 -18.47 7.58 -29.52
N HIS A 386 -18.73 7.22 -30.76
CA HIS A 386 -18.34 8.02 -31.92
C HIS A 386 -19.46 8.04 -32.96
N LEU A 387 -19.84 9.24 -33.39
CA LEU A 387 -20.69 9.45 -34.56
C LEU A 387 -20.20 10.69 -35.31
N ARG A 388 -19.69 10.49 -36.52
CA ARG A 388 -19.07 11.57 -37.30
C ARG A 388 -20.10 12.62 -37.71
N GLY A 389 -19.89 13.86 -37.29
CA GLY A 389 -20.74 15.00 -37.61
C GLY A 389 -21.82 15.32 -36.58
N GLU A 390 -21.91 14.58 -35.46
CA GLU A 390 -22.96 14.78 -34.45
C GLU A 390 -22.65 16.00 -33.54
N MET A 391 -23.61 16.91 -33.40
CA MET A 391 -23.50 18.19 -32.67
C MET A 391 -24.70 18.50 -31.78
N THR A 392 -25.83 17.82 -31.92
CA THR A 392 -27.12 18.26 -31.36
C THR A 392 -27.67 17.33 -30.28
N GLY A 393 -27.15 16.11 -30.17
CA GLY A 393 -27.48 15.16 -29.12
C GLY A 393 -28.58 14.18 -29.50
N ALA A 394 -28.98 13.34 -28.54
CA ALA A 394 -29.90 12.25 -28.82
C ALA A 394 -31.37 12.71 -28.85
N SER A 395 -32.16 12.05 -29.69
CA SER A 395 -33.62 12.12 -29.73
C SER A 395 -34.19 10.75 -30.09
N GLY A 396 -35.15 10.25 -29.32
CA GLY A 396 -35.79 8.95 -29.56
C GLY A 396 -34.81 7.77 -29.47
N ASP A 397 -33.99 7.76 -28.40
CA ASP A 397 -33.00 6.72 -28.09
C ASP A 397 -31.88 6.55 -29.13
N LYS A 398 -31.64 7.59 -29.93
CA LYS A 398 -30.58 7.61 -30.94
C LYS A 398 -29.94 8.99 -31.04
N PHE A 399 -28.67 9.01 -31.40
CA PHE A 399 -28.03 10.18 -31.97
C PHE A 399 -28.22 10.13 -33.48
N THR A 400 -28.53 11.26 -34.11
CA THR A 400 -28.84 11.32 -35.54
C THR A 400 -28.22 12.58 -36.12
N ILE A 401 -27.47 12.43 -37.21
CA ILE A 401 -26.95 13.60 -37.93
C ILE A 401 -28.10 14.28 -38.67
N LEU A 402 -28.40 15.52 -38.27
CA LEU A 402 -29.44 16.38 -38.81
C LEU A 402 -28.85 17.56 -39.57
N VAL A 403 -29.74 18.32 -40.21
CA VAL A 403 -29.37 19.60 -40.83
C VAL A 403 -28.87 20.60 -39.78
N GLY A 404 -29.35 20.50 -38.54
CA GLY A 404 -28.89 21.33 -37.43
C GLY A 404 -27.38 21.21 -37.18
N ASP A 405 -26.82 20.00 -37.30
CA ASP A 405 -25.40 19.77 -37.11
C ASP A 405 -24.54 20.43 -38.20
N ILE A 406 -25.01 20.38 -39.45
CA ILE A 406 -24.37 21.08 -40.57
C ILE A 406 -24.37 22.60 -40.32
N LEU A 407 -25.47 23.15 -39.79
CA LEU A 407 -25.56 24.57 -39.47
C LEU A 407 -24.63 24.95 -38.30
N ALA A 408 -24.45 24.07 -37.31
CA ALA A 408 -23.51 24.29 -36.21
C ALA A 408 -22.06 24.40 -36.74
N VAL A 409 -21.62 23.46 -37.59
CA VAL A 409 -20.29 23.53 -38.23
C VAL A 409 -20.14 24.79 -39.06
N ARG A 410 -21.15 25.12 -39.86
CA ARG A 410 -21.12 26.32 -40.71
C ARG A 410 -21.01 27.61 -39.91
N SER A 411 -21.60 27.67 -38.71
CA SER A 411 -21.54 28.86 -37.85
C SER A 411 -20.13 29.16 -37.33
N ASP A 412 -19.27 28.14 -37.29
CA ASP A 412 -17.89 28.22 -36.83
C ASP A 412 -16.87 28.26 -37.98
N LEU A 413 -17.30 28.38 -39.25
CA LEU A 413 -16.39 28.35 -40.40
C LEU A 413 -15.26 29.38 -40.26
N THR A 414 -14.03 28.97 -40.55
CA THR A 414 -12.76 29.70 -40.39
C THR A 414 -12.27 29.92 -38.95
N MET A 415 -13.01 29.44 -37.95
CA MET A 415 -12.59 29.54 -36.55
C MET A 415 -11.53 28.48 -36.22
N ALA A 416 -10.44 28.90 -35.58
CA ALA A 416 -9.50 27.99 -34.95
C ALA A 416 -10.18 27.24 -33.80
N LYS A 417 -9.87 25.94 -33.66
CA LYS A 417 -10.46 25.08 -32.63
C LYS A 417 -9.36 24.25 -31.95
N PRO A 418 -9.45 24.04 -30.62
CA PRO A 418 -8.63 23.05 -29.93
C PRO A 418 -9.11 21.63 -30.28
N ALA A 419 -8.42 20.59 -29.81
CA ALA A 419 -8.84 19.20 -29.98
C ALA A 419 -10.29 18.95 -29.49
N SER A 420 -10.72 19.68 -28.45
CA SER A 420 -12.08 19.64 -27.90
C SER A 420 -13.15 20.32 -28.77
N GLY A 421 -12.76 21.03 -29.83
CA GLY A 421 -13.69 21.68 -30.74
C GLY A 421 -14.44 20.66 -31.58
N ARG A 422 -15.71 20.43 -31.27
CA ARG A 422 -16.55 19.43 -31.93
C ARG A 422 -16.81 19.74 -33.42
N THR A 423 -16.93 21.02 -33.77
CA THR A 423 -17.21 21.49 -35.14
C THR A 423 -16.02 21.35 -36.10
N ASP A 424 -14.80 21.19 -35.56
CA ASP A 424 -13.61 20.77 -36.31
C ASP A 424 -13.63 19.24 -36.35
N VAL A 425 -14.32 18.72 -37.36
CA VAL A 425 -14.61 17.29 -37.55
C VAL A 425 -13.37 16.60 -38.09
N ASP A 426 -12.61 17.22 -38.98
CA ASP A 426 -11.37 16.64 -39.51
C ASP A 426 -10.17 16.75 -38.55
N LYS A 427 -10.32 17.52 -37.47
CA LYS A 427 -9.33 17.75 -36.43
C LYS A 427 -8.07 18.42 -36.98
N SER A 428 -8.23 19.30 -37.98
CA SER A 428 -7.14 20.08 -38.57
C SER A 428 -6.73 21.28 -37.72
N GLY A 429 -7.48 21.63 -36.66
CA GLY A 429 -7.25 22.80 -35.81
C GLY A 429 -8.00 24.05 -36.28
N THR A 430 -8.76 23.97 -37.36
CA THR A 430 -9.56 25.08 -37.89
C THR A 430 -10.78 24.52 -38.62
N VAL A 431 -11.96 25.10 -38.39
CA VAL A 431 -13.16 24.68 -39.11
C VAL A 431 -13.10 25.17 -40.57
N LEU A 432 -13.12 24.25 -41.51
CA LEU A 432 -13.05 24.47 -42.94
C LEU A 432 -14.33 23.99 -43.65
N VAL A 433 -14.40 24.25 -44.96
CA VAL A 433 -15.50 23.73 -45.79
C VAL A 433 -15.51 22.19 -45.78
N GLN A 434 -14.34 21.57 -45.60
CA GLN A 434 -14.22 20.12 -45.50
C GLN A 434 -15.05 19.56 -44.33
N ASP A 435 -15.07 20.20 -43.16
CA ASP A 435 -15.89 19.77 -42.02
C ASP A 435 -17.40 19.77 -42.32
N ILE A 436 -17.85 20.76 -43.11
CA ILE A 436 -19.25 20.83 -43.58
C ILE A 436 -19.54 19.64 -44.50
N LEU A 437 -18.62 19.31 -45.42
CA LEU A 437 -18.78 18.18 -46.34
C LEU A 437 -18.73 16.85 -45.60
N ASP A 438 -17.84 16.70 -44.61
CA ASP A 438 -17.72 15.51 -43.79
C ASP A 438 -18.97 15.29 -42.96
N THR A 439 -19.51 16.33 -42.33
CA THR A 439 -20.79 16.27 -41.61
C THR A 439 -21.93 15.92 -42.57
N ARG A 440 -22.01 16.61 -43.72
CA ARG A 440 -23.08 16.41 -44.71
C ARG A 440 -23.08 15.00 -45.31
N SER A 441 -21.91 14.40 -45.51
CA SER A 441 -21.78 13.03 -46.03
C SER A 441 -22.35 11.97 -45.07
N ASN A 442 -22.59 12.34 -43.81
CA ASN A 442 -23.16 11.47 -42.77
C ASN A 442 -24.59 11.87 -42.40
N LEU A 443 -25.23 12.78 -43.14
CA LEU A 443 -26.61 13.18 -42.87
C LEU A 443 -27.54 11.95 -42.80
N ALA A 444 -28.39 11.92 -41.77
CA ALA A 444 -29.28 10.81 -41.41
C ALA A 444 -28.61 9.51 -40.97
N LYS A 445 -27.28 9.47 -40.78
CA LYS A 445 -26.66 8.39 -40.00
C LYS A 445 -27.11 8.47 -38.55
N GLU A 446 -27.18 7.31 -37.91
CA GLU A 446 -27.67 7.15 -36.55
C GLU A 446 -26.72 6.29 -35.73
N LEU A 447 -26.68 6.53 -34.42
CA LEU A 447 -26.04 5.68 -33.41
C LEU A 447 -27.03 5.43 -32.27
N THR A 448 -27.23 4.18 -31.85
CA THR A 448 -28.08 3.87 -30.69
C THR A 448 -27.58 4.63 -29.44
N GLN A 449 -28.48 5.26 -28.69
CA GLN A 449 -28.15 5.82 -27.38
C GLN A 449 -28.15 4.69 -26.35
N ILE A 450 -26.99 4.41 -25.75
CA ILE A 450 -26.86 3.33 -24.76
C ILE A 450 -27.19 3.80 -23.35
N SER A 451 -27.60 2.85 -22.51
CA SER A 451 -27.63 3.00 -21.06
C SER A 451 -26.59 2.06 -20.45
N VAL A 452 -25.56 2.64 -19.83
CA VAL A 452 -24.55 1.90 -19.07
C VAL A 452 -25.18 1.46 -17.74
N PRO A 453 -25.22 0.15 -17.43
CA PRO A 453 -25.86 -0.35 -16.22
C PRO A 453 -25.06 0.01 -14.98
N ALA A 454 -25.73 0.11 -13.82
CA ALA A 454 -25.05 0.27 -12.54
C ALA A 454 -24.13 -0.93 -12.23
N LEU A 455 -23.12 -0.72 -11.39
CA LEU A 455 -22.38 -1.81 -10.75
C LEU A 455 -23.34 -2.68 -9.90
N PRO A 456 -23.13 -4.00 -9.85
CA PRO A 456 -24.00 -4.94 -9.14
C PRO A 456 -24.02 -4.75 -7.62
#